data_AF-A0A7W1RM88-F1
#
_entry.id   AF-A0A7W1RM88-F1
#
_cell.length_a   1.000
_cell.length_b   1.000
_cell.length_c   1.000
_cell.angle_alpha   90.00
_cell.angle_beta   90.00
_cell.angle_gamma   90.00
#
_symmetry.space_group_name_H-M   'P 1'
#
loop_
_entity.id
_entity.type
_entity.pdbx_description
1 polymer ?
#
loop_
_entity_poly.entity_id
_entity_poly.type
_entity_poly.pdbx_seq_one_letter_code
_entity_poly.pdbx_strand_id
1 'polypeptide(L)'
;MGLRQEQGMDRCINARLVKLTKIEAAKLHIESAIWLWFVSGDIVSVQTLAAAAHRILRELAVLSEASAWPITSAYIAPCPEKNDTEQSGDPVSFFRHSKKHDTYEVSEQWTELNLFNAVMAYGNLASDPSGSALMSTFVLRVGVERQDLFVPDVFSLLEKRISKTFNLERLERLSRMDFLKDFLGFLEPAG
;
A
#
# COMPACT_ATOMS: atom_id res chain seq x y z
N MET A 1 9.47 59.54 -11.82
CA MET A 1 9.39 58.23 -11.15
C MET A 1 8.14 57.52 -11.65
N GLY A 2 8.28 56.57 -12.58
CA GLY A 2 7.15 55.78 -13.11
C GLY A 2 7.01 54.49 -12.31
N LEU A 3 5.87 54.31 -11.64
CA LEU A 3 5.51 53.07 -10.96
C LEU A 3 5.26 51.99 -12.02
N ARG A 4 6.06 50.92 -12.01
CA ARG A 4 5.77 49.70 -12.77
C ARG A 4 4.53 49.05 -12.16
N GLN A 5 3.43 49.02 -12.92
CA GLN A 5 2.32 48.13 -12.63
C GLN A 5 2.80 46.69 -12.90
N GLU A 6 2.92 45.90 -11.84
CA GLU A 6 3.06 44.45 -11.97
C GLU A 6 1.75 43.90 -12.53
N GLN A 7 1.77 43.47 -13.78
CA GLN A 7 0.71 42.66 -14.36
C GLN A 7 0.66 41.33 -13.61
N GLY A 8 -0.26 41.20 -12.66
CA GLY A 8 -0.57 39.92 -12.03
C GLY A 8 -0.95 38.92 -13.11
N MET A 9 -0.15 37.86 -13.28
CA MET A 9 -0.48 36.76 -14.18
C MET A 9 -1.70 36.04 -13.62
N ASP A 10 -2.86 36.27 -14.23
CA ASP A 10 -4.08 35.51 -13.94
C ASP A 10 -3.90 34.08 -14.47
N ARG A 11 -3.38 33.19 -13.62
CA ARG A 11 -3.16 31.78 -13.93
C ARG A 11 -4.36 30.96 -13.50
N CYS A 12 -5.47 31.10 -14.22
CA CYS A 12 -6.60 30.20 -14.05
C CYS A 12 -6.29 28.84 -14.71
N ILE A 13 -6.18 27.79 -13.89
CA ILE A 13 -6.07 26.40 -14.37
C ILE A 13 -7.47 25.87 -14.64
N ASN A 14 -7.78 25.53 -15.89
CA ASN A 14 -9.02 24.83 -16.23
C ASN A 14 -8.95 23.38 -15.70
N ALA A 15 -9.62 23.13 -14.57
CA ALA A 15 -9.59 21.82 -13.93
C ALA A 15 -10.36 20.78 -14.76
N ARG A 16 -9.68 19.70 -15.15
CA ARG A 16 -10.34 18.50 -15.68
C ARG A 16 -10.83 17.67 -14.50
N LEU A 17 -12.15 17.64 -14.29
CA LEU A 17 -12.75 16.86 -13.21
C LEU A 17 -12.91 15.40 -13.62
N VAL A 18 -12.51 14.49 -12.73
CA VAL A 18 -12.72 13.05 -12.85
C VAL A 18 -13.65 12.61 -11.73
N LYS A 19 -14.71 11.86 -12.07
CA LYS A 19 -15.58 11.25 -11.06
C LYS A 19 -14.89 9.99 -10.54
N LEU A 20 -14.78 9.87 -9.23
CA LEU A 20 -14.11 8.76 -8.57
C LEU A 20 -14.90 8.37 -7.32
N THR A 21 -15.22 7.09 -7.18
CA THR A 21 -15.80 6.56 -5.95
C THR A 21 -14.73 6.39 -4.88
N LYS A 22 -15.13 6.31 -3.61
CA LYS A 22 -14.20 6.07 -2.50
C LYS A 22 -13.41 4.76 -2.68
N ILE A 23 -14.07 3.68 -3.09
CA ILE A 23 -13.41 2.38 -3.27
C ILE A 23 -12.40 2.41 -4.43
N GLU A 24 -12.71 3.10 -5.54
CA GLU A 24 -11.76 3.30 -6.63
C GLU A 24 -10.57 4.17 -6.19
N ALA A 25 -10.80 5.21 -5.38
CA ALA A 25 -9.72 6.01 -4.82
C ALA A 25 -8.79 5.16 -3.94
N ALA A 26 -9.34 4.31 -3.07
CA ALA A 26 -8.54 3.38 -2.28
C ALA A 26 -7.73 2.42 -3.17
N LYS A 27 -8.35 1.86 -4.22
CA LYS A 27 -7.67 1.01 -5.21
C LYS A 27 -6.45 1.73 -5.81
N LEU A 28 -6.63 2.95 -6.30
CA LEU A 28 -5.56 3.73 -6.93
C LEU A 28 -4.41 4.04 -5.96
N HIS A 29 -4.73 4.36 -4.70
CA HIS A 29 -3.69 4.54 -3.66
C HIS A 29 -2.90 3.26 -3.42
N ILE A 30 -3.57 2.10 -3.30
CA ILE A 30 -2.93 0.80 -3.10
C ILE A 30 -2.05 0.44 -4.30
N GLU A 31 -2.57 0.53 -5.53
CA GLU A 31 -1.81 0.20 -6.74
C GLU A 31 -0.59 1.09 -6.91
N SER A 32 -0.73 2.39 -6.64
CA SER A 32 0.39 3.34 -6.68
C SER A 32 1.44 3.00 -5.61
N ALA A 33 1.01 2.64 -4.40
CA ALA A 33 1.91 2.23 -3.32
C ALA A 33 2.66 0.94 -3.68
N ILE A 34 1.97 -0.07 -4.20
CA ILE A 34 2.58 -1.33 -4.64
C ILE A 34 3.60 -1.08 -5.75
N TRP A 35 3.24 -0.26 -6.74
CA TRP A 35 4.16 0.08 -7.82
C TRP A 35 5.44 0.73 -7.30
N LEU A 36 5.31 1.72 -6.41
CA LEU A 36 6.46 2.39 -5.79
C LEU A 36 7.31 1.44 -4.95
N TRP A 37 6.67 0.52 -4.22
CA TRP A 37 7.34 -0.50 -3.42
C TRP A 37 8.18 -1.44 -4.29
N PHE A 38 7.65 -1.85 -5.46
CA PHE A 38 8.37 -2.69 -6.41
C PHE A 38 9.52 -1.97 -7.13
N VAL A 39 9.30 -0.73 -7.57
CA VAL A 39 10.19 -0.05 -8.52
C VAL A 39 11.22 0.86 -7.86
N SER A 40 10.85 1.54 -6.77
CA SER A 40 11.67 2.62 -6.20
C SER A 40 12.08 2.39 -4.75
N GLY A 41 11.29 1.62 -3.99
CA GLY A 41 11.48 1.49 -2.55
C GLY A 41 11.27 2.81 -1.79
N ASP A 42 10.58 3.81 -2.37
CA ASP A 42 10.24 5.06 -1.68
C ASP A 42 9.24 4.79 -0.54
N ILE A 43 9.80 4.45 0.61
CA ILE A 43 9.03 3.97 1.75
C ILE A 43 8.11 5.05 2.32
N VAL A 44 8.46 6.32 2.18
CA VAL A 44 7.65 7.45 2.66
C VAL A 44 6.39 7.56 1.80
N SER A 45 6.54 7.50 0.48
CA SER A 45 5.39 7.52 -0.44
C SER A 45 4.51 6.29 -0.26
N VAL A 46 5.11 5.10 -0.12
CA VAL A 46 4.37 3.85 0.12
C VAL A 46 3.54 3.95 1.41
N GLN A 47 4.16 4.35 2.52
CA GLN A 47 3.47 4.51 3.81
C GLN A 47 2.35 5.55 3.73
N THR A 48 2.58 6.67 3.07
CA THR A 48 1.60 7.75 2.91
C THR A 48 0.37 7.26 2.13
N LEU A 49 0.59 6.58 1.00
CA LEU A 49 -0.47 6.06 0.16
C LEU A 49 -1.23 4.90 0.83
N ALA A 50 -0.52 4.00 1.51
CA ALA A 50 -1.13 2.91 2.28
C ALA A 50 -2.01 3.47 3.42
N ALA A 51 -1.55 4.49 4.14
CA ALA A 51 -2.33 5.15 5.19
C ALA A 51 -3.59 5.85 4.63
N ALA A 52 -3.47 6.51 3.47
CA ALA A 52 -4.62 7.11 2.79
C ALA A 52 -5.66 6.05 2.38
N ALA A 53 -5.22 4.93 1.81
CA ALA A 53 -6.09 3.81 1.46
C ALA A 53 -6.79 3.23 2.68
N HIS A 54 -6.05 2.97 3.77
CA HIS A 54 -6.61 2.48 5.04
C HIS A 54 -7.70 3.39 5.57
N ARG A 55 -7.48 4.70 5.55
CA ARG A 55 -8.47 5.66 6.02
C ARG A 55 -9.77 5.56 5.23
N ILE A 56 -9.68 5.54 3.90
CA ILE A 56 -10.86 5.45 3.03
C ILE A 56 -11.60 4.13 3.25
N LEU A 57 -10.87 3.02 3.26
CA LEU A 57 -11.46 1.71 3.44
C LEU A 57 -12.11 1.60 4.83
N ARG A 58 -11.49 2.13 5.88
CA ARG A 58 -12.04 2.10 7.25
C ARG A 58 -13.36 2.85 7.32
N GLU A 59 -13.44 4.03 6.68
CA GLU A 59 -14.70 4.77 6.56
C GLU A 59 -15.77 3.94 5.82
N LEU A 60 -15.40 3.21 4.76
CA LEU A 60 -16.34 2.35 4.02
C LEU A 60 -16.84 1.17 4.85
N ALA A 61 -15.98 0.54 5.65
CA ALA A 61 -16.40 -0.60 6.46
C ALA A 61 -17.33 -0.24 7.61
N VAL A 62 -17.14 0.94 8.21
CA VAL A 62 -18.08 1.48 9.20
C VAL A 62 -19.46 1.68 8.57
N LEU A 63 -19.51 2.11 7.30
CA LEU A 63 -20.76 2.30 6.57
C LEU A 63 -21.42 0.98 6.14
N SER A 64 -20.65 -0.08 5.92
CA SER A 64 -21.16 -1.36 5.42
C SER A 64 -21.57 -2.34 6.53
N GLU A 65 -21.54 -1.93 7.80
CA GLU A 65 -21.77 -2.79 8.99
C GLU A 65 -20.95 -4.09 8.97
N ALA A 66 -19.82 -4.09 8.23
CA ALA A 66 -18.97 -5.27 8.11
C ALA A 66 -18.22 -5.45 9.44
N SER A 67 -18.80 -6.26 10.33
CA SER A 67 -18.31 -6.49 11.70
C SER A 67 -16.94 -7.18 11.76
N ALA A 68 -16.45 -7.69 10.62
CA ALA A 68 -15.17 -8.36 10.50
C ALA A 68 -14.22 -7.55 9.60
N TRP A 69 -13.95 -6.29 9.98
CA TRP A 69 -12.74 -5.67 9.45
C TRP A 69 -11.53 -6.43 10.03
N PRO A 70 -10.59 -6.90 9.20
CA PRO A 70 -9.36 -7.51 9.69
C PRO A 70 -8.43 -6.41 10.25
N ILE A 71 -8.80 -5.82 11.40
CA ILE A 71 -7.86 -5.10 12.25
C ILE A 71 -7.59 -6.17 13.28
N THR A 72 -6.70 -7.09 12.94
CA THR A 72 -5.92 -7.67 14.00
C THR A 72 -5.12 -6.50 14.56
N SER A 73 -5.62 -5.95 15.67
CA SER A 73 -4.81 -5.25 16.67
C SER A 73 -3.54 -6.04 17.02
N ALA A 74 -3.52 -7.34 16.72
CA ALA A 74 -2.33 -8.19 16.76
C ALA A 74 -1.20 -7.78 15.79
N TYR A 75 -1.48 -7.06 14.70
CA TYR A 75 -0.44 -6.49 13.85
C TYR A 75 -0.17 -5.02 14.17
N ILE A 76 -1.11 -4.25 14.70
CA ILE A 76 -0.79 -2.91 15.25
C ILE A 76 -0.39 -3.10 16.73
N ALA A 77 0.67 -3.86 17.00
CA ALA A 77 1.23 -3.86 18.35
C ALA A 77 1.81 -2.46 18.59
N PRO A 78 1.34 -1.70 19.61
CA PRO A 78 2.08 -0.54 20.07
C PRO A 78 3.48 -1.04 20.44
N CYS A 79 4.50 -0.41 19.89
CA CYS A 79 5.85 -0.55 20.42
C CYS A 79 5.78 -0.38 21.95
N PRO A 80 6.41 -1.23 22.76
CA PRO A 80 6.22 -1.24 24.21
C PRO A 80 6.43 0.15 24.79
N GLU A 81 5.46 0.55 25.62
CA GLU A 81 5.31 1.80 26.34
C GLU A 81 6.63 2.55 26.55
N LYS A 82 6.87 3.58 25.73
CA LYS A 82 7.77 4.65 26.12
C LYS A 82 6.93 5.76 26.72
N ASN A 83 6.95 5.77 28.04
CA ASN A 83 6.75 6.88 28.97
C ASN A 83 6.44 8.22 28.30
N ASP A 84 5.27 8.76 28.67
CA ASP A 84 4.88 10.17 28.64
C ASP A 84 5.97 11.14 28.17
N THR A 85 5.96 11.48 26.89
CA THR A 85 6.32 12.83 26.40
C THR A 85 5.75 13.02 25.00
N GLU A 86 4.97 14.10 24.85
CA GLU A 86 4.17 14.54 23.69
C GLU A 86 4.87 14.59 22.31
N GLN A 87 5.26 13.45 21.74
CA GLN A 87 5.70 13.39 20.34
C GLN A 87 4.96 12.27 19.59
N SER A 88 3.93 12.68 18.85
CA SER A 88 3.34 12.07 17.65
C SER A 88 3.95 10.70 17.24
N GLY A 89 3.54 9.63 17.91
CA GLY A 89 3.95 8.26 17.55
C GLY A 89 3.34 7.75 16.24
N ASP A 90 2.36 8.46 15.67
CA ASP A 90 1.72 8.08 14.42
C ASP A 90 2.40 8.78 13.21
N PRO A 91 2.87 8.01 12.20
CA PRO A 91 3.44 8.58 10.98
C PRO A 91 2.46 9.54 10.28
N VAL A 92 1.15 9.27 10.35
CA VAL A 92 0.13 10.13 9.71
C VAL A 92 0.09 11.50 10.36
N SER A 93 0.24 11.59 11.68
CA SER A 93 0.31 12.89 12.35
C SER A 93 1.63 13.61 12.11
N PHE A 94 2.75 12.88 11.94
CA PHE A 94 4.02 13.49 11.54
C PHE A 94 3.90 14.16 10.16
N PHE A 95 3.38 13.45 9.15
CA PHE A 95 3.21 14.00 7.80
C PHE A 95 2.17 15.12 7.71
N ARG A 96 1.25 15.22 8.68
CA ARG A 96 0.22 16.27 8.72
C ARG A 96 0.69 17.57 9.36
N HIS A 97 1.63 17.54 10.30
CA HIS A 97 2.06 18.73 11.03
C HIS A 97 3.52 19.07 10.72
N SER A 98 3.74 20.22 10.07
CA SER A 98 5.08 20.74 9.79
C SER A 98 5.64 21.47 11.01
N LYS A 99 6.04 20.73 12.06
CA LYS A 99 6.92 21.29 13.10
C LYS A 99 8.34 21.39 12.55
N LYS A 100 9.03 22.49 12.85
CA LYS A 100 10.12 23.00 12.01
C LYS A 100 11.38 22.12 11.93
N HIS A 101 11.56 21.12 12.79
CA HIS A 101 12.77 20.28 12.81
C HIS A 101 12.53 18.83 13.28
N ASP A 102 11.31 18.31 13.12
CA ASP A 102 10.99 16.96 13.60
C ASP A 102 11.50 15.91 12.61
N THR A 103 12.07 14.82 13.12
CA THR A 103 12.47 13.64 12.33
C THR A 103 11.62 12.44 12.73
N TYR A 104 11.24 11.60 11.77
CA TYR A 104 10.49 10.39 12.01
C TYR A 104 11.18 9.19 11.34
N GLU A 105 11.40 8.14 12.11
CA GLU A 105 11.96 6.89 11.61
C GLU A 105 10.84 6.03 11.03
N VAL A 106 10.85 5.84 9.70
CA VAL A 106 9.90 4.97 9.01
C VAL A 106 10.49 3.56 8.95
N SER A 107 9.77 2.58 9.50
CA SER A 107 10.13 1.16 9.34
C SER A 107 9.60 0.62 8.02
N GLU A 108 10.49 0.00 7.24
CA GLU A 108 10.13 -0.65 5.98
C GLU A 108 9.20 -1.84 6.20
N GLN A 109 9.47 -2.67 7.21
CA GLN A 109 8.65 -3.85 7.53
C GLN A 109 7.23 -3.46 7.94
N TRP A 110 7.12 -2.40 8.75
CA TRP A 110 5.81 -1.88 9.15
C TRP A 110 5.04 -1.29 7.97
N THR A 111 5.74 -0.61 7.07
CA THR A 111 5.13 -0.03 5.87
C THR A 111 4.63 -1.11 4.91
N GLU A 112 5.41 -2.16 4.70
CA GLU A 112 5.02 -3.32 3.90
C GLU A 112 3.79 -4.03 4.49
N LEU A 113 3.79 -4.27 5.81
CA LEU A 113 2.67 -4.90 6.50
C LEU A 113 1.41 -4.02 6.46
N ASN A 114 1.56 -2.69 6.58
CA ASN A 114 0.46 -1.75 6.41
C ASN A 114 -0.12 -1.84 5.00
N LEU A 115 0.73 -1.88 3.97
CA LEU A 115 0.27 -2.03 2.58
C LEU A 115 -0.44 -3.36 2.35
N PHE A 116 0.10 -4.46 2.89
CA PHE A 116 -0.54 -5.78 2.87
C PHE A 116 -1.93 -5.75 3.49
N ASN A 117 -2.06 -5.16 4.68
CA ASN A 117 -3.36 -5.02 5.34
C ASN A 117 -4.35 -4.18 4.51
N ALA A 118 -3.88 -3.16 3.80
CA ALA A 118 -4.73 -2.35 2.93
C ALA A 118 -5.26 -3.18 1.74
N VAL A 119 -4.42 -4.04 1.15
CA VAL A 119 -4.81 -4.96 0.07
C VAL A 119 -5.86 -5.95 0.55
N MET A 120 -5.65 -6.56 1.73
CA MET A 120 -6.61 -7.51 2.30
C MET A 120 -7.95 -6.84 2.66
N ALA A 121 -7.91 -5.65 3.24
CA ALA A 121 -9.10 -4.87 3.55
C ALA A 121 -9.86 -4.45 2.28
N TYR A 122 -9.14 -4.08 1.21
CA TYR A 122 -9.75 -3.80 -0.09
C TYR A 122 -10.49 -5.01 -0.64
N GLY A 123 -9.87 -6.20 -0.65
CA GLY A 123 -10.49 -7.42 -1.15
C GLY A 123 -11.79 -7.80 -0.42
N ASN A 124 -11.90 -7.49 0.88
CA ASN A 124 -13.10 -7.76 1.67
C ASN A 124 -14.25 -6.77 1.40
N LEU A 125 -13.94 -5.54 0.95
CA LEU A 125 -14.94 -4.50 0.72
C LEU A 125 -15.32 -4.33 -0.75
N ALA A 126 -14.42 -4.68 -1.66
CA ALA A 126 -14.65 -4.57 -3.08
C ALA A 126 -15.65 -5.63 -3.54
N SER A 127 -16.54 -5.26 -4.47
CA SER A 127 -17.47 -6.21 -5.09
C SER A 127 -16.76 -7.25 -5.96
N ASP A 128 -15.55 -6.93 -6.44
CA ASP A 128 -14.63 -7.88 -7.06
C ASP A 128 -13.46 -8.13 -6.11
N PRO A 129 -13.47 -9.26 -5.38
CA PRO A 129 -12.46 -9.58 -4.38
C PRO A 129 -11.12 -9.97 -5.02
N SER A 130 -11.07 -10.20 -6.34
CA SER A 130 -9.87 -10.68 -7.03
C SER A 130 -8.73 -9.64 -7.08
N GLY A 131 -9.00 -8.40 -6.66
CA GLY A 131 -8.03 -7.30 -6.73
C GLY A 131 -7.55 -7.05 -8.16
N SER A 132 -6.47 -6.30 -8.32
CA SER A 132 -5.75 -6.27 -9.59
C SER A 132 -4.63 -7.31 -9.62
N ALA A 133 -4.16 -7.65 -10.82
CA ALA A 133 -2.97 -8.47 -11.00
C ALA A 133 -1.80 -7.96 -10.15
N LEU A 134 -1.62 -6.63 -10.09
CA LEU A 134 -0.59 -5.99 -9.29
C LEU A 134 -0.73 -6.27 -7.78
N MET A 135 -1.96 -6.23 -7.24
CA MET A 135 -2.23 -6.61 -5.86
C MET A 135 -1.94 -8.08 -5.59
N SER A 136 -2.34 -8.96 -6.51
CA SER A 136 -2.06 -10.40 -6.41
C SER A 136 -0.56 -10.69 -6.44
N THR A 137 0.19 -10.05 -7.34
CA THR A 137 1.65 -10.15 -7.42
C THR A 137 2.31 -9.68 -6.13
N PHE A 138 1.83 -8.57 -5.56
CA PHE A 138 2.34 -8.07 -4.27
C PHE A 138 2.08 -9.05 -3.13
N VAL A 139 0.85 -9.56 -2.98
CA VAL A 139 0.51 -10.54 -1.95
C VAL A 139 1.36 -11.80 -2.08
N LEU A 140 1.57 -12.29 -3.31
CA LEU A 140 2.47 -13.42 -3.55
C LEU A 140 3.91 -13.10 -3.16
N ARG A 141 4.42 -11.91 -3.48
CA ARG A 141 5.79 -11.51 -3.12
C ARG A 141 5.97 -11.47 -1.61
N VAL A 142 5.07 -10.80 -0.89
CA VAL A 142 5.09 -10.76 0.59
C VAL A 142 5.01 -12.19 1.15
N GLY A 143 4.16 -13.04 0.56
CA GLY A 143 4.08 -14.45 0.89
C GLY A 143 5.38 -15.23 0.81
N VAL A 144 6.13 -14.99 -0.27
CA VAL A 144 7.45 -15.60 -0.50
C VAL A 144 8.48 -15.09 0.51
N GLU A 145 8.50 -13.78 0.80
CA GLU A 145 9.48 -13.17 1.72
C GLU A 145 9.16 -13.38 3.20
N ARG A 146 7.88 -13.52 3.54
CA ARG A 146 7.34 -13.50 4.90
C ARG A 146 6.39 -14.67 5.13
N GLN A 147 6.91 -15.87 4.95
CA GLN A 147 6.15 -17.10 5.19
C GLN A 147 5.61 -17.19 6.63
N ASP A 148 6.23 -16.48 7.58
CA ASP A 148 5.79 -16.34 8.97
C ASP A 148 4.41 -15.69 9.12
N LEU A 149 3.98 -14.89 8.14
CA LEU A 149 2.71 -14.16 8.17
C LEU A 149 1.52 -14.98 7.63
N PHE A 150 1.78 -16.14 7.03
CA PHE A 150 0.75 -16.96 6.38
C PHE A 150 0.56 -18.28 7.14
N VAL A 151 -0.60 -18.91 6.91
CA VAL A 151 -0.87 -20.24 7.46
C VAL A 151 0.23 -21.21 6.96
N PRO A 152 0.81 -22.05 7.84
CA PRO A 152 1.78 -23.05 7.44
C PRO A 152 1.26 -23.85 6.24
N ASP A 153 2.16 -24.19 5.31
CA ASP A 153 1.88 -24.98 4.10
C ASP A 153 1.05 -24.31 2.99
N VAL A 154 0.60 -23.06 3.12
CA VAL A 154 -0.12 -22.37 2.02
C VAL A 154 0.73 -22.33 0.74
N PHE A 155 2.01 -22.00 0.86
CA PHE A 155 2.91 -21.94 -0.31
C PHE A 155 3.35 -23.32 -0.79
N SER A 156 3.46 -24.31 0.10
CA SER A 156 3.74 -25.70 -0.31
C SER A 156 2.55 -26.30 -1.08
N LEU A 157 1.31 -25.90 -0.75
CA LEU A 157 0.11 -26.24 -1.51
C LEU A 157 0.02 -25.51 -2.85
N LEU A 158 0.41 -24.23 -2.90
CA LEU A 158 0.51 -23.45 -4.15
C LEU A 158 1.55 -24.07 -5.09
N GLU A 159 2.73 -24.42 -4.60
CA GLU A 159 3.78 -25.10 -5.36
C GLU A 159 3.29 -26.44 -5.94
N LYS A 160 2.55 -27.23 -5.15
CA LYS A 160 1.93 -28.48 -5.61
C LYS A 160 0.83 -28.27 -6.67
N ARG A 161 0.07 -27.16 -6.61
CA ARG A 161 -1.03 -26.88 -7.55
C ARG A 161 -0.61 -26.15 -8.82
N ILE A 162 0.37 -25.26 -8.75
CA ILE A 162 0.68 -24.29 -9.83
C ILE A 162 1.78 -24.80 -10.79
N SER A 163 2.30 -26.03 -10.60
CA SER A 163 3.25 -26.70 -11.51
C SER A 163 4.70 -26.16 -11.43
N LYS A 164 5.62 -26.79 -12.18
CA LYS A 164 7.10 -26.64 -12.18
C LYS A 164 7.63 -25.20 -12.32
N THR A 165 6.79 -24.23 -12.66
CA THR A 165 7.13 -22.80 -12.81
C THR A 165 7.13 -22.05 -11.48
N PHE A 166 6.33 -22.49 -10.50
CA PHE A 166 6.33 -21.93 -9.15
C PHE A 166 7.38 -22.65 -8.30
N ASN A 167 8.58 -22.07 -8.19
CA ASN A 167 9.69 -22.58 -7.39
C ASN A 167 10.05 -21.53 -6.33
N LEU A 168 9.80 -21.86 -5.05
CA LEU A 168 9.93 -20.90 -3.95
C LEU A 168 11.36 -20.35 -3.82
N GLU A 169 12.37 -21.22 -3.85
CA GLU A 169 13.78 -20.81 -3.76
C GLU A 169 14.19 -19.85 -4.88
N ARG A 170 13.69 -20.08 -6.10
CA ARG A 170 13.94 -19.18 -7.25
C ARG A 170 13.30 -17.82 -6.99
N LEU A 171 12.05 -17.81 -6.54
CA LEU A 171 11.26 -16.61 -6.33
C LEU A 171 11.81 -15.73 -5.20
N GLU A 172 12.30 -16.32 -4.11
CA GLU A 172 12.96 -15.61 -3.00
C GLU A 172 14.20 -14.83 -3.47
N ARG A 173 14.95 -15.39 -4.43
CA ARG A 173 16.19 -14.78 -4.95
C ARG A 173 15.95 -13.66 -5.95
N LEU A 174 14.74 -13.51 -6.48
CA LEU A 174 14.43 -12.42 -7.41
C LEU A 174 14.46 -11.08 -6.69
N SER A 175 14.96 -10.05 -7.36
CA SER A 175 14.72 -8.67 -6.94
C SER A 175 13.23 -8.35 -6.99
N ARG A 176 12.76 -7.35 -6.25
CA ARG A 176 11.36 -6.88 -6.33
C ARG A 176 10.95 -6.62 -7.79
N MET A 177 11.78 -5.89 -8.54
CA MET A 177 11.49 -5.54 -9.94
C MET A 177 11.49 -6.75 -10.87
N ASP A 178 12.40 -7.71 -10.71
CA ASP A 178 12.42 -8.92 -11.55
C ASP A 178 11.26 -9.86 -11.20
N PHE A 179 10.88 -9.93 -9.93
CA PHE A 179 9.67 -10.63 -9.51
C PHE A 179 8.42 -10.01 -10.15
N LEU A 180 8.31 -8.68 -10.17
CA LEU A 180 7.20 -7.98 -10.82
C LEU A 180 7.14 -8.30 -12.32
N LYS A 181 8.29 -8.26 -13.02
CA LYS A 181 8.38 -8.59 -14.45
C LYS A 181 8.00 -10.02 -14.73
N ASP A 182 8.47 -10.96 -13.92
CA ASP A 182 8.10 -12.37 -14.06
C ASP A 182 6.58 -12.51 -14.01
N PHE A 183 5.91 -11.96 -12.98
CA PHE A 183 4.47 -12.18 -12.78
C PHE A 183 3.54 -11.31 -13.64
N LEU A 184 3.95 -10.10 -14.04
CA LEU A 184 3.18 -9.29 -14.99
C LEU A 184 3.48 -9.64 -16.45
N GLY A 185 4.68 -10.13 -16.75
CA GLY A 185 5.07 -10.60 -18.09
C GLY A 185 4.32 -11.86 -18.53
N PHE A 186 3.86 -12.70 -17.59
CA PHE A 186 2.95 -13.81 -17.87
C PHE A 186 1.50 -13.38 -18.19
N LEU A 187 1.16 -12.09 -18.07
CA LEU A 187 -0.17 -11.54 -18.38
C LEU A 187 -0.26 -10.84 -19.74
N GLU A 188 0.81 -10.81 -20.54
CA GLU A 188 0.65 -10.57 -21.97
C GLU A 188 -0.03 -11.81 -22.58
N PRO A 189 -1.25 -11.71 -23.13
CA PRO A 189 -1.77 -12.78 -23.95
C PRO A 189 -0.83 -12.92 -25.14
N ALA A 190 -0.41 -14.15 -25.43
CA ALA A 190 0.24 -14.49 -26.68
C ALA A 190 -0.56 -13.87 -27.84
N GLY A 191 0.00 -12.81 -28.43
CA GLY A 191 -0.42 -12.25 -29.70
C GLY A 191 0.26 -12.99 -30.85
#